data_AF-A0A9K3L4N1-F1
#
_entry.id   AF-A0A9K3L4N1-F1
#
_cell.length_a   1.000
_cell.length_b   1.000
_cell.length_c   1.000
_cell.angle_alpha   90.00
_cell.angle_beta   90.00
_cell.angle_gamma   90.00
#
_symmetry.space_group_name_H-M   'P 1'
#
loop_
_entity.id
_entity.type
_entity.pdbx_description
1 polymer ?
#
loop_
_entity_poly.entity_id
_entity_poly.type
_entity_poly.pdbx_seq_one_letter_code
_entity_poly.pdbx_strand_id
1 'polypeptide(L)'
;MASRFQLSHRKCPSRDCSFPINRKWRRVLTWWILPMKVNGWVMPQYENPVRSFKSHNYSQTLHQMRPSTRLPQGMYSLSSTCTTRQMSLIPLPVEDLEDLLMVGSPSGQQYATYWGRTKREKYNQLVESAIVAFIGTFFSYFLSFVVGGFVSTIIGTMFFFWAILSPDFKARQRNWEFLGGRPLVDPWMLDDADFGRNDEGLFGSLLLGRVDDVCVVEDTAAIKEYDLEDFQDYTPESDELEQIAGTPYLLRLRVSDDEGRELQVHARLLEEYLGIEQGMPASAILLSTSQSFSSLAALTDIYIPDIGCFVGDYPYLNPTETEALFAEDDDLWGMLQSQSYGDIADGGGRDPGNSDGEIDDFEPDTESEKVLVRRRRRRR
;
A
#
# COMPACT_ATOMS: atom_id res chain seq x y z
N MET A 1 -20.45 -10.40 63.55
CA MET A 1 -19.64 -11.62 63.36
C MET A 1 -19.43 -11.79 61.85
N ALA A 2 -18.56 -11.02 61.20
CA ALA A 2 -17.10 -11.09 61.20
C ALA A 2 -16.58 -12.47 60.77
N SER A 3 -16.29 -12.62 59.48
CA SER A 3 -15.15 -13.44 59.03
C SER A 3 -14.58 -12.85 57.74
N ARG A 4 -13.26 -12.72 57.76
CA ARG A 4 -12.39 -11.88 56.93
C ARG A 4 -11.65 -12.84 56.00
N PHE A 5 -11.86 -12.77 54.69
CA PHE A 5 -11.06 -13.54 53.72
C PHE A 5 -9.86 -12.69 53.28
N GLN A 6 -8.66 -13.10 53.70
CA GLN A 6 -7.38 -12.60 53.23
C GLN A 6 -6.98 -13.36 51.96
N LEU A 7 -6.80 -12.65 50.85
CA LEU A 7 -6.15 -13.15 49.64
C LEU A 7 -4.63 -12.93 49.77
N SER A 8 -3.89 -14.03 49.86
CA SER A 8 -2.44 -14.09 49.89
C SER A 8 -1.90 -14.16 48.45
N HIS A 9 -1.10 -13.17 48.06
CA HIS A 9 -0.28 -13.22 46.86
C HIS A 9 0.76 -14.35 46.98
N ARG A 10 0.65 -15.38 46.13
CA ARG A 10 1.74 -16.31 45.85
C ARG A 10 2.33 -16.04 44.47
N LYS A 11 3.64 -15.78 44.46
CA LYS A 11 4.52 -15.71 43.29
C LYS A 11 4.37 -16.97 42.42
N CYS A 12 4.17 -16.79 41.12
CA CYS A 12 4.33 -17.85 40.12
C CYS A 12 5.83 -18.15 39.92
N PRO A 13 6.26 -19.42 39.97
CA PRO A 13 7.54 -19.83 39.41
C PRO A 13 7.36 -20.13 37.92
N SER A 14 8.18 -19.47 37.10
CA SER A 14 8.45 -19.81 35.71
C SER A 14 8.78 -21.30 35.59
N ARG A 15 8.02 -22.02 34.75
CA ARG A 15 8.35 -23.38 34.32
C ARG A 15 8.49 -23.39 32.81
N ASP A 16 9.75 -23.47 32.39
CA ASP A 16 10.18 -23.88 31.07
C ASP A 16 9.67 -25.31 30.78
N CYS A 17 8.64 -25.42 29.96
CA CYS A 17 8.24 -26.68 29.34
C CYS A 17 8.97 -26.82 27.99
N SER A 18 10.26 -27.15 28.04
CA SER A 18 11.00 -27.60 26.85
C SER A 18 10.88 -29.12 26.72
N PHE A 19 10.05 -29.57 25.77
CA PHE A 19 10.02 -30.97 25.33
C PHE A 19 11.37 -31.34 24.68
N PRO A 20 11.98 -32.48 25.02
CA PRO A 20 13.23 -32.92 24.41
C PRO A 20 12.95 -33.48 23.01
N ILE A 21 12.86 -32.59 22.02
CA ILE A 21 12.89 -32.97 20.60
C ILE A 21 14.33 -33.35 20.25
N ASN A 22 14.51 -34.61 19.89
CA ASN A 22 15.77 -35.26 19.55
C ASN A 22 16.57 -34.44 18.49
N ARG A 23 17.81 -34.06 18.83
CA ARG A 23 18.71 -33.22 18.01
C ARG A 23 18.96 -33.76 16.59
N LYS A 24 18.74 -35.06 16.33
CA LYS A 24 18.84 -35.63 14.98
C LYS A 24 17.74 -35.12 14.02
N TRP A 25 16.55 -34.80 14.53
CA TRP A 25 15.44 -34.30 13.69
C TRP A 25 15.57 -32.84 13.30
N ARG A 26 16.27 -32.01 14.10
CA ARG A 26 16.50 -30.59 13.76
C ARG A 26 17.28 -30.42 12.46
N ARG A 27 18.23 -31.32 12.13
CA ARG A 27 19.02 -31.24 10.89
C ARG A 27 18.26 -31.72 9.65
N VAL A 28 17.28 -32.61 9.82
CA VAL A 28 16.44 -33.09 8.71
C VAL A 28 15.35 -32.07 8.37
N LEU A 29 14.74 -31.41 9.37
CA LEU A 29 13.77 -30.35 9.12
C LEU A 29 14.40 -29.05 8.59
N THR A 30 15.61 -28.68 9.02
CA THR A 30 16.28 -27.47 8.47
C THR A 30 16.73 -27.67 7.03
N TRP A 31 16.98 -28.90 6.57
CA TRP A 31 17.28 -29.18 5.16
C TRP A 31 16.06 -29.14 4.24
N TRP A 32 14.83 -29.23 4.77
CA TRP A 32 13.60 -29.23 3.98
C TRP A 32 12.84 -27.89 3.99
N ILE A 33 13.16 -26.98 4.91
CA ILE A 33 12.59 -25.61 4.97
C ILE A 33 13.55 -24.56 4.38
N LEU A 34 14.74 -24.98 3.93
CA LEU A 34 15.56 -24.16 3.04
C LEU A 34 14.92 -24.19 1.64
N PRO A 35 14.61 -23.03 1.04
CA PRO A 35 14.01 -23.00 -0.29
C PRO A 35 14.95 -23.76 -1.25
N MET A 36 14.40 -24.75 -1.95
CA MET A 36 15.03 -25.24 -3.16
C MET A 36 15.26 -24.02 -4.05
N LYS A 37 16.51 -23.57 -4.12
CA LYS A 37 17.02 -22.73 -5.20
C LYS A 37 16.90 -23.56 -6.48
N VAL A 38 15.70 -23.56 -7.05
CA VAL A 38 15.50 -23.96 -8.43
C VAL A 38 16.22 -22.90 -9.26
N ASN A 39 17.43 -23.23 -9.70
CA ASN A 39 18.23 -22.39 -10.57
C ASN A 39 17.41 -22.04 -11.81
N GLY A 40 16.97 -20.79 -11.90
CA GLY A 40 16.21 -20.28 -13.05
C GLY A 40 15.37 -19.05 -12.75
N TRP A 41 14.92 -18.86 -11.50
CA TRP A 41 14.25 -17.64 -11.07
C TRP A 41 14.87 -17.19 -9.76
N VAL A 42 15.77 -16.21 -9.86
CA VAL A 42 15.93 -15.25 -8.79
C VAL A 42 14.55 -14.63 -8.68
N MET A 43 13.79 -14.95 -7.62
CA MET A 43 12.76 -14.03 -7.13
C MET A 43 13.47 -12.68 -7.14
N PRO A 44 13.07 -11.70 -7.98
CA PRO A 44 13.68 -10.40 -7.93
C PRO A 44 13.63 -10.03 -6.45
N GLN A 45 14.79 -9.76 -5.86
CA GLN A 45 14.76 -9.07 -4.59
C GLN A 45 14.02 -7.79 -4.94
N TYR A 46 12.74 -7.75 -4.58
CA TYR A 46 11.95 -6.55 -4.57
C TYR A 46 12.64 -5.72 -3.50
N GLU A 47 13.69 -5.00 -3.91
CA GLU A 47 14.04 -3.75 -3.27
C GLU A 47 12.71 -3.00 -3.19
N ASN A 48 12.28 -2.68 -1.96
CA ASN A 48 11.14 -1.80 -1.79
C ASN A 48 11.33 -0.61 -2.75
N PRO A 49 10.37 -0.29 -3.62
CA PRO A 49 10.54 0.72 -4.67
C PRO A 49 10.74 2.13 -4.11
N VAL A 50 10.72 2.31 -2.79
CA VAL A 50 11.08 3.56 -2.12
C VAL A 50 12.59 3.78 -2.19
N ARG A 51 13.11 4.09 -3.38
CA ARG A 51 14.43 4.68 -3.53
C ARG A 51 14.32 6.18 -3.24
N SER A 52 14.82 6.55 -2.07
CA SER A 52 15.13 7.94 -1.66
C SER A 52 13.91 8.82 -1.31
N PHE A 53 13.32 8.60 -0.14
CA PHE A 53 12.65 9.70 0.57
C PHE A 53 13.71 10.71 1.03
N LYS A 54 13.89 11.81 0.30
CA LYS A 54 14.76 12.93 0.75
C LYS A 54 14.00 13.77 1.78
N SER A 55 13.89 13.28 3.01
CA SER A 55 13.38 14.13 4.09
C SER A 55 14.39 15.24 4.36
N HIS A 56 14.06 16.48 4.02
CA HIS A 56 14.77 17.61 4.60
C HIS A 56 14.41 17.65 6.08
N ASN A 57 15.41 17.63 6.96
CA ASN A 57 15.23 17.66 8.41
C ASN A 57 14.49 18.94 8.85
N TYR A 58 13.17 18.88 8.94
CA TYR A 58 12.34 19.91 9.55
C TYR A 58 11.86 19.41 10.91
N SER A 59 12.48 19.92 11.97
CA SER A 59 11.98 19.77 13.34
C SER A 59 10.70 20.61 13.49
N GLN A 60 9.55 20.06 13.11
CA GLN A 60 8.26 20.67 13.44
C GLN A 60 7.93 20.37 14.91
N THR A 61 7.99 21.40 15.75
CA THR A 61 7.41 21.40 17.08
C THR A 61 5.88 21.43 16.96
N LEU A 62 5.27 20.24 17.03
CA LEU A 62 3.83 20.05 17.10
C LEU A 62 3.33 20.54 18.47
N HIS A 63 2.67 21.69 18.50
CA HIS A 63 1.98 22.18 19.70
C HIS A 63 0.73 21.32 19.94
N GLN A 64 0.82 20.42 20.92
CA GLN A 64 -0.27 19.57 21.41
C GLN A 64 -1.51 20.40 21.82
N MET A 65 -2.65 20.18 21.15
CA MET A 65 -3.97 20.44 21.73
C MET A 65 -4.39 19.22 22.55
N ARG A 66 -4.61 19.42 23.86
CA ARG A 66 -5.16 18.40 24.76
C ARG A 66 -6.66 18.23 24.53
N PRO A 67 -7.21 17.01 24.49
CA PRO A 67 -8.65 16.81 24.63
C PRO A 67 -9.03 16.72 26.12
N SER A 68 -10.02 17.53 26.50
CA SER A 68 -10.70 17.44 27.79
C SER A 68 -11.66 16.25 27.80
N THR A 69 -11.69 15.50 28.89
CA THR A 69 -12.36 14.21 28.99
C THR A 69 -13.88 14.32 29.17
N ARG A 70 -14.60 13.45 28.44
CA ARG A 70 -15.99 12.97 28.57
C ARG A 70 -17.11 13.92 28.12
N LEU A 71 -17.83 13.52 27.07
CA LEU A 71 -19.30 13.54 26.92
C LEU A 71 -19.71 12.76 25.62
N PRO A 72 -21.00 12.40 25.43
CA PRO A 72 -21.43 11.22 24.66
C PRO A 72 -21.56 11.44 23.15
N GLN A 73 -21.58 10.31 22.44
CA GLN A 73 -21.81 10.12 21.01
C GLN A 73 -22.84 11.08 20.40
N GLY A 74 -22.39 11.88 19.44
CA GLY A 74 -23.23 12.74 18.62
C GLY A 74 -22.49 14.01 18.18
N MET A 75 -22.28 14.15 16.87
CA MET A 75 -21.70 15.31 16.16
C MET A 75 -20.17 15.44 16.22
N TYR A 76 -19.49 14.77 15.30
CA TYR A 76 -18.21 15.25 14.78
C TYR A 76 -18.51 16.35 13.76
N SER A 77 -18.79 17.57 14.22
CA SER A 77 -18.61 18.73 13.36
C SER A 77 -17.14 19.14 13.48
N LEU A 78 -16.35 18.83 12.47
CA LEU A 78 -14.99 19.33 12.30
C LEU A 78 -15.05 20.86 12.21
N SER A 79 -14.96 21.53 13.37
CA SER A 79 -14.91 22.99 13.44
C SER A 79 -13.53 23.44 12.96
N SER A 80 -13.42 23.58 11.65
CA SER A 80 -12.26 24.06 10.91
C SER A 80 -11.98 25.52 11.23
N THR A 81 -11.13 25.79 12.23
CA THR A 81 -10.42 27.07 12.29
C THR A 81 -9.22 26.96 11.36
N CYS A 82 -9.45 27.43 10.13
CA CYS A 82 -8.49 27.57 9.04
C CYS A 82 -7.25 28.36 9.49
N THR A 83 -6.27 27.62 10.01
CA THR A 83 -4.87 28.02 9.93
C THR A 83 -4.30 27.12 8.86
N THR A 84 -4.11 27.66 7.66
CA THR A 84 -3.62 27.00 6.45
C THR A 84 -2.18 26.53 6.64
N ARG A 85 -1.95 25.59 7.55
CA ARG A 85 -0.77 24.75 7.58
C ARG A 85 -1.13 23.51 6.78
N GLN A 86 -0.87 23.64 5.48
CA GLN A 86 -0.55 22.58 4.54
C GLN A 86 0.04 21.37 5.27
N MET A 87 -0.80 20.37 5.52
CA MET A 87 -0.37 19.05 5.93
C MET A 87 -0.83 18.13 4.81
N SER A 88 0.07 17.77 3.91
CA SER A 88 -0.20 16.74 2.91
C SER A 88 -0.19 15.33 3.48
N LEU A 89 0.26 15.16 4.73
CA LEU A 89 0.16 13.92 5.50
C LEU A 89 -0.92 14.04 6.57
N ILE A 90 -1.99 13.28 6.41
CA ILE A 90 -3.08 13.21 7.38
C ILE A 90 -2.90 11.90 8.18
N PRO A 91 -2.63 11.97 9.50
CA PRO A 91 -2.55 10.76 10.31
C PRO A 91 -3.90 10.04 10.31
N LEU A 92 -3.89 8.72 10.12
CA LEU A 92 -5.09 7.90 10.13
C LEU A 92 -5.15 7.03 11.40
N PRO A 93 -6.35 6.81 11.98
CA PRO A 93 -6.54 5.81 13.02
C PRO A 93 -6.39 4.40 12.47
N VAL A 94 -6.05 3.48 13.37
CA VAL A 94 -5.86 2.07 13.08
C VAL A 94 -7.14 1.47 12.50
N GLU A 95 -8.31 1.91 12.96
CA GLU A 95 -9.60 1.47 12.45
C GLU A 95 -9.75 1.78 10.96
N ASP A 96 -9.54 3.05 10.56
CA ASP A 96 -9.60 3.46 9.15
C ASP A 96 -8.50 2.78 8.33
N LEU A 97 -7.30 2.60 8.90
CA LEU A 97 -6.21 1.88 8.23
C LEU A 97 -6.54 0.41 7.99
N GLU A 98 -7.17 -0.28 8.94
CA GLU A 98 -7.57 -1.68 8.80
C GLU A 98 -8.66 -1.86 7.74
N ASP A 99 -9.57 -0.88 7.59
CA ASP A 99 -10.61 -0.90 6.56
C ASP A 99 -10.04 -0.57 5.17
N LEU A 100 -9.12 0.40 5.10
CA LEU A 100 -8.47 0.80 3.85
C LEU A 100 -7.41 -0.20 3.36
N LEU A 101 -6.75 -0.94 4.26
CA LEU A 101 -5.66 -1.86 3.92
C LEU A 101 -6.14 -3.31 3.84
N MET A 102 -5.88 -3.96 2.70
CA MET A 102 -6.11 -5.39 2.48
C MET A 102 -5.00 -6.28 3.08
N VAL A 103 -4.55 -6.02 4.31
CA VAL A 103 -3.41 -6.75 4.93
C VAL A 103 -3.80 -8.03 5.68
N GLY A 104 -5.08 -8.17 6.06
CA GLY A 104 -5.60 -9.32 6.80
C GLY A 104 -5.78 -10.58 5.94
N SER A 105 -7.04 -10.95 5.69
CA SER A 105 -7.34 -12.05 4.78
C SER A 105 -7.06 -11.62 3.33
N PRO A 106 -6.33 -12.43 2.52
CA PRO A 106 -6.07 -12.09 1.14
C PRO A 106 -7.36 -11.80 0.38
N SER A 107 -7.39 -10.67 -0.32
CA SER A 107 -8.53 -10.29 -1.15
C SER A 107 -8.53 -11.07 -2.47
N GLY A 108 -9.69 -11.14 -3.14
CA GLY A 108 -9.78 -11.75 -4.47
C GLY A 108 -8.88 -11.08 -5.51
N GLN A 109 -8.64 -9.76 -5.37
CA GLN A 109 -7.75 -9.01 -6.25
C GLN A 109 -6.28 -9.38 -5.99
N GLN A 110 -5.86 -9.50 -4.73
CA GLN A 110 -4.53 -9.99 -4.37
C GLN A 110 -4.28 -11.42 -4.88
N TYR A 111 -5.30 -12.26 -4.77
CA TYR A 111 -5.25 -13.63 -5.29
C TYR A 111 -5.09 -13.65 -6.81
N ALA A 112 -5.81 -12.78 -7.53
CA ALA A 112 -5.73 -12.67 -8.99
C ALA A 112 -4.32 -12.28 -9.46
N THR A 113 -3.60 -11.43 -8.73
CA THR A 113 -2.22 -11.04 -9.05
C THR A 113 -1.28 -12.24 -9.11
N TYR A 114 -1.41 -13.21 -8.20
CA TYR A 114 -0.56 -14.40 -8.18
C TYR A 114 -0.92 -15.47 -9.20
N TRP A 115 -2.14 -15.44 -9.74
CA TRP A 115 -2.46 -16.27 -10.89
C TRP A 115 -1.79 -15.75 -12.18
N GLY A 116 -1.21 -14.56 -12.16
CA GLY A 116 -0.62 -13.91 -13.32
C GLY A 116 -1.62 -12.99 -14.01
N ARG A 117 -1.12 -11.90 -14.57
CA ARG A 117 -1.94 -10.93 -15.32
C ARG A 117 -2.11 -11.38 -16.77
N THR A 118 -1.05 -11.92 -17.39
CA THR A 118 -1.08 -12.39 -18.78
C THR A 118 -1.46 -13.87 -18.90
N LYS A 119 -1.93 -14.28 -20.10
CA LYS A 119 -2.23 -15.69 -20.41
C LYS A 119 -1.01 -16.61 -20.22
N ARG A 120 0.18 -16.09 -20.57
CA ARG A 120 1.46 -16.80 -20.44
C ARG A 120 1.80 -17.07 -18.97
N GLU A 121 1.70 -16.05 -18.12
CA GLU A 121 1.92 -16.19 -16.67
C GLU A 121 0.94 -17.17 -16.04
N LYS A 122 -0.35 -17.05 -16.38
CA LYS A 122 -1.40 -17.98 -15.91
C LYS A 122 -1.08 -19.43 -16.25
N TYR A 123 -0.66 -19.69 -17.49
CA TYR A 123 -0.27 -21.02 -17.91
C TYR A 123 0.98 -21.52 -17.17
N ASN A 124 2.01 -20.68 -17.06
CA ASN A 124 3.24 -21.02 -16.35
C ASN A 124 2.97 -21.34 -14.87
N GLN A 125 2.17 -20.53 -14.19
CA GLN A 125 1.79 -20.74 -12.79
C GLN A 125 0.93 -22.01 -12.61
N LEU A 126 0.04 -22.31 -13.55
CA LEU A 126 -0.74 -23.55 -13.55
C LEU A 126 0.18 -24.78 -13.73
N VAL A 127 1.09 -24.73 -14.69
CA VAL A 127 2.05 -25.83 -14.92
C VAL A 127 2.98 -26.02 -13.71
N GLU A 128 3.50 -24.93 -13.14
CA GLU A 128 4.34 -24.98 -11.94
C GLU A 128 3.59 -25.63 -10.77
N SER A 129 2.38 -25.15 -10.49
CA SER A 129 1.57 -25.69 -9.39
C SER A 129 1.16 -27.15 -9.63
N ALA A 130 0.87 -27.55 -10.87
CA ALA A 130 0.58 -28.92 -11.24
C ALA A 130 1.78 -29.86 -11.04
N ILE A 131 3.00 -29.40 -11.41
CA ILE A 131 4.24 -30.15 -11.20
C ILE A 131 4.51 -30.34 -9.70
N VAL A 132 4.39 -29.28 -8.90
CA VAL A 132 4.57 -29.35 -7.45
C VAL A 132 3.54 -30.28 -6.80
N ALA A 133 2.27 -30.18 -7.20
CA ALA A 133 1.22 -31.05 -6.69
C ALA A 133 1.46 -32.53 -7.06
N PHE A 134 1.89 -32.79 -8.30
CA PHE A 134 2.25 -34.14 -8.76
C PHE A 134 3.43 -34.70 -7.95
N ILE A 135 4.57 -34.01 -7.93
CA ILE A 135 5.77 -34.46 -7.22
C ILE A 135 5.50 -34.62 -5.72
N GLY A 136 4.79 -33.66 -5.11
CA GLY A 136 4.44 -33.70 -3.68
C GLY A 136 3.52 -34.87 -3.32
N THR A 137 2.55 -35.20 -4.19
CA THR A 137 1.67 -36.36 -4.00
C THR A 137 2.44 -37.68 -4.10
N PHE A 138 3.33 -37.81 -5.10
CA PHE A 138 4.20 -38.97 -5.24
C PHE A 138 5.16 -39.12 -4.05
N PHE A 139 5.77 -38.01 -3.60
CA PHE A 139 6.62 -38.00 -2.42
C PHE A 139 5.84 -38.46 -1.18
N SER A 140 4.62 -37.97 -1.01
CA SER A 140 3.78 -38.36 0.12
C SER A 140 3.44 -39.85 0.07
N TYR A 141 3.17 -40.41 -1.11
CA TYR A 141 2.98 -41.86 -1.28
C TYR A 141 4.18 -42.66 -0.74
N PHE A 142 5.42 -42.26 -1.08
CA PHE A 142 6.60 -42.92 -0.53
C PHE A 142 6.78 -42.70 0.98
N LEU A 143 6.42 -41.51 1.48
CA LEU A 143 6.48 -41.20 2.91
C LEU A 143 5.55 -42.10 3.74
N SER A 144 4.47 -42.64 3.14
CA SER A 144 3.56 -43.57 3.80
C SER A 144 4.25 -44.84 4.31
N PHE A 145 5.29 -45.32 3.62
CA PHE A 145 6.06 -46.50 4.02
C PHE A 145 6.94 -46.25 5.25
N VAL A 146 7.32 -44.99 5.51
CA VAL A 146 8.27 -44.62 6.59
C VAL A 146 7.54 -44.14 7.84
N VAL A 147 6.56 -43.26 7.68
CA VAL A 147 5.91 -42.53 8.79
C VAL A 147 4.51 -43.09 9.09
N GLY A 148 3.92 -43.82 8.14
CA GLY A 148 2.56 -44.37 8.23
C GLY A 148 1.55 -43.63 7.35
N GLY A 149 0.44 -44.31 7.05
CA GLY A 149 -0.56 -43.84 6.08
C GLY A 149 -1.23 -42.52 6.46
N PHE A 150 -1.59 -42.31 7.73
CA PHE A 150 -2.34 -41.12 8.15
C PHE A 150 -1.61 -39.80 7.89
N VAL A 151 -0.35 -39.69 8.33
CA VAL A 151 0.45 -38.45 8.15
C VAL A 151 0.71 -38.20 6.66
N SER A 152 1.00 -39.26 5.89
CA SER A 152 1.14 -39.20 4.44
C SER A 152 -0.15 -38.70 3.78
N THR A 153 -1.33 -39.16 4.18
CA THR A 153 -2.57 -38.67 3.56
C THR A 153 -2.77 -37.17 3.79
N ILE A 154 -2.48 -36.63 4.98
CA ILE A 154 -2.59 -35.19 5.25
C ILE A 154 -1.62 -34.40 4.37
N ILE A 155 -0.36 -34.79 4.32
CA ILE A 155 0.67 -34.12 3.52
C ILE A 155 0.33 -34.22 2.02
N GLY A 156 -0.13 -35.39 1.58
CA GLY A 156 -0.56 -35.63 0.20
C GLY A 156 -1.73 -34.75 -0.20
N THR A 157 -2.73 -34.60 0.66
CA THR A 157 -3.85 -33.67 0.41
C THR A 157 -3.39 -32.22 0.35
N MET A 158 -2.46 -31.79 1.21
CA MET A 158 -1.92 -30.43 1.17
C MET A 158 -1.19 -30.14 -0.14
N PHE A 159 -0.38 -31.07 -0.63
CA PHE A 159 0.27 -30.95 -1.94
C PHE A 159 -0.72 -31.02 -3.10
N PHE A 160 -1.74 -31.87 -3.01
CA PHE A 160 -2.79 -31.95 -4.03
C PHE A 160 -3.51 -30.61 -4.22
N PHE A 161 -3.78 -29.90 -3.12
CA PHE A 161 -4.40 -28.57 -3.15
C PHE A 161 -3.39 -27.40 -3.30
N TRP A 162 -2.13 -27.67 -3.63
CA TRP A 162 -1.09 -26.64 -3.72
C TRP A 162 -1.42 -25.53 -4.73
N ALA A 163 -2.10 -25.85 -5.83
CA ALA A 163 -2.53 -24.85 -6.82
C ALA A 163 -3.45 -23.78 -6.23
N ILE A 164 -4.30 -24.14 -5.26
CA ILE A 164 -5.21 -23.20 -4.60
C ILE A 164 -4.51 -22.50 -3.43
N LEU A 165 -3.73 -23.25 -2.66
CA LEU A 165 -3.08 -22.77 -1.44
C LEU A 165 -1.87 -21.86 -1.72
N SER A 166 -1.14 -22.09 -2.83
CA SER A 166 0.09 -21.35 -3.10
C SER A 166 -0.12 -19.85 -3.29
N PRO A 167 -1.10 -19.37 -4.09
CA PRO A 167 -1.37 -17.94 -4.20
C PRO A 167 -1.78 -17.31 -2.87
N ASP A 168 -2.60 -18.01 -2.08
CA ASP A 168 -3.08 -17.56 -0.77
C ASP A 168 -1.94 -17.42 0.25
N PHE A 169 -1.01 -18.38 0.29
CA PHE A 169 0.19 -18.26 1.14
C PHE A 169 1.13 -17.15 0.69
N LYS A 170 1.34 -16.99 -0.63
CA LYS A 170 2.17 -15.91 -1.17
C LYS A 170 1.58 -14.53 -0.82
N ALA A 171 0.26 -14.36 -0.93
CA ALA A 171 -0.43 -13.14 -0.55
C ALA A 171 -0.29 -12.83 0.94
N ARG A 172 -0.53 -13.81 1.82
CA ARG A 172 -0.32 -13.60 3.26
C ARG A 172 1.13 -13.26 3.61
N GLN A 173 2.09 -13.91 2.96
CA GLN A 173 3.50 -13.59 3.16
C GLN A 173 3.80 -12.16 2.74
N ARG A 174 3.30 -11.71 1.58
CA ARG A 174 3.50 -10.35 1.08
C ARG A 174 2.85 -9.30 1.98
N ASN A 175 1.63 -9.55 2.45
CA ASN A 175 0.94 -8.68 3.40
C ASN A 175 1.70 -8.59 4.74
N TRP A 176 2.28 -9.71 5.20
CA TRP A 176 3.09 -9.74 6.41
C TRP A 176 4.43 -9.00 6.24
N GLU A 177 5.08 -9.15 5.09
CA GLU A 177 6.29 -8.42 4.72
C GLU A 177 6.03 -6.92 4.62
N PHE A 178 4.89 -6.52 4.06
CA PHE A 178 4.44 -5.13 3.97
C PHE A 178 4.34 -4.47 5.36
N LEU A 179 3.81 -5.18 6.36
CA LEU A 179 3.77 -4.72 7.75
C LEU A 179 5.08 -4.94 8.51
N GLY A 180 6.06 -5.65 7.94
CA GLY A 180 7.28 -6.05 8.63
C GLY A 180 7.04 -6.84 9.93
N GLY A 181 5.88 -7.50 10.05
CA GLY A 181 5.43 -8.19 11.27
C GLY A 181 5.11 -7.29 12.47
N ARG A 182 4.96 -5.97 12.26
CA ARG A 182 4.62 -5.00 13.32
C ARG A 182 3.12 -4.72 13.34
N PRO A 183 2.52 -4.49 14.52
CA PRO A 183 1.13 -4.04 14.62
C PRO A 183 1.00 -2.57 14.17
N LEU A 184 -0.17 -2.22 13.65
CA LEU A 184 -0.56 -0.83 13.45
C LEU A 184 -0.81 -0.16 14.81
N VAL A 185 -0.43 1.10 14.96
CA VAL A 185 -0.55 1.85 16.22
C VAL A 185 -1.17 3.21 15.95
N ASP A 186 -2.16 3.56 16.77
CA ASP A 186 -2.82 4.85 16.72
C ASP A 186 -1.87 5.99 17.14
N PRO A 187 -1.73 7.04 16.32
CA PRO A 187 -0.96 8.23 16.69
C PRO A 187 -1.44 8.90 17.99
N TRP A 188 -2.70 8.72 18.38
CA TRP A 188 -3.32 9.40 19.53
C TRP A 188 -3.32 8.59 20.83
N MET A 189 -3.00 7.29 20.78
CA MET A 189 -3.04 6.41 21.95
C MET A 189 -1.72 6.33 22.73
N LEU A 190 -0.69 7.05 22.26
CA LEU A 190 0.60 7.12 22.94
C LEU A 190 0.54 8.15 24.08
N ASP A 191 0.54 7.66 25.31
CA ASP A 191 0.78 8.50 26.48
C ASP A 191 2.21 9.07 26.42
N ASP A 192 2.39 10.31 26.87
CA ASP A 192 3.66 11.05 26.77
C ASP A 192 4.87 10.35 27.43
N ALA A 193 4.64 9.29 28.20
CA ALA A 193 5.65 8.56 28.94
C ALA A 193 6.32 7.41 28.16
N ASP A 194 5.77 6.94 27.03
CA ASP A 194 6.29 5.76 26.31
C ASP A 194 6.96 6.06 24.95
N PHE A 195 7.21 7.34 24.64
CA PHE A 195 7.92 7.81 23.43
C PHE A 195 9.38 7.29 23.27
N GLY A 196 9.86 6.46 24.20
CA GLY A 196 11.15 5.77 24.08
C GLY A 196 11.08 4.44 23.32
N ARG A 197 9.87 3.92 23.05
CA ARG A 197 9.62 2.63 22.37
C ARG A 197 9.15 2.78 20.93
N ASN A 198 9.68 3.77 20.22
CA ASN A 198 9.34 4.11 18.84
C ASN A 198 9.58 2.99 17.79
N ASP A 199 9.87 1.76 18.20
CA ASP A 199 10.11 0.64 17.30
C ASP A 199 9.03 -0.45 17.37
N GLU A 200 8.04 -0.35 18.27
CA GLU A 200 7.09 -1.46 18.50
C GLU A 200 5.91 -1.49 17.50
N GLY A 201 5.67 -0.45 16.71
CA GLY A 201 4.51 -0.37 15.81
C GLY A 201 4.71 0.43 14.51
N LEU A 202 3.67 0.44 13.69
CA LEU A 202 3.57 1.21 12.45
C LEU A 202 2.48 2.27 12.55
N PHE A 203 2.85 3.51 12.24
CA PHE A 203 1.93 4.63 12.09
C PHE A 203 1.53 4.76 10.63
N GLY A 204 0.24 4.85 10.36
CA GLY A 204 -0.28 5.14 9.02
C GLY A 204 -0.63 6.61 8.84
N SER A 205 -0.35 7.14 7.66
CA SER A 205 -0.89 8.43 7.22
C SER A 205 -1.37 8.33 5.78
N LEU A 206 -2.38 9.12 5.47
CA LEU A 206 -2.83 9.38 4.11
C LEU A 206 -1.99 10.52 3.54
N LEU A 207 -1.22 10.20 2.50
CA LEU A 207 -0.56 11.18 1.65
C LEU A 207 -1.57 11.72 0.63
N LEU A 208 -1.68 13.04 0.56
CA LEU A 208 -2.39 13.77 -0.48
C LEU A 208 -1.36 14.56 -1.29
N GLY A 209 -1.21 14.23 -2.58
CA GLY A 209 -0.26 14.89 -3.46
C GLY A 209 -0.82 15.10 -4.86
N ARG A 210 0.07 15.44 -5.78
CA ARG A 210 -0.22 15.54 -7.22
C ARG A 210 0.80 14.73 -8.01
N VAL A 211 0.40 14.25 -9.16
CA VAL A 211 1.31 13.65 -10.14
C VAL A 211 2.25 14.73 -10.65
N ASP A 212 3.53 14.63 -10.29
CA ASP A 212 4.60 15.52 -10.75
C ASP A 212 5.04 15.12 -12.15
N ASP A 213 5.28 13.82 -12.33
CA ASP A 213 5.78 13.27 -13.57
C ASP A 213 5.29 11.83 -13.77
N VAL A 214 5.10 11.44 -15.03
CA VAL A 214 4.61 10.13 -15.41
C VAL A 214 5.26 9.71 -16.72
N CYS A 215 5.97 8.59 -16.72
CA CYS A 215 6.65 8.09 -17.91
C CYS A 215 6.71 6.56 -17.92
N VAL A 216 6.93 5.98 -19.09
CA VAL A 216 7.13 4.55 -19.29
C VAL A 216 8.62 4.27 -19.37
N VAL A 217 9.07 3.19 -18.71
CA VAL A 217 10.47 2.75 -18.67
C VAL A 217 10.58 1.25 -18.84
N GLU A 218 11.69 0.79 -19.44
CA GLU A 218 11.96 -0.65 -19.65
C GLU A 218 12.40 -1.36 -18.36
N ASP A 219 13.05 -0.63 -17.46
CA ASP A 219 13.53 -1.12 -16.17
C ASP A 219 13.52 0.05 -15.16
N THR A 220 13.47 -0.29 -13.88
CA THR A 220 13.63 0.61 -12.73
C THR A 220 14.88 1.49 -12.82
N ALA A 221 15.97 0.96 -13.38
CA ALA A 221 17.23 1.68 -13.57
C ALA A 221 17.38 2.32 -14.96
N ALA A 222 16.38 2.19 -15.83
CA ALA A 222 16.46 2.73 -17.18
C ALA A 222 16.52 4.26 -17.15
N ILE A 223 17.43 4.80 -17.97
CA ILE A 223 17.62 6.24 -18.20
C ILE A 223 16.67 6.73 -19.30
N LYS A 224 16.31 5.84 -20.23
CA LYS A 224 15.39 6.17 -21.31
C LYS A 224 13.97 6.13 -20.78
N GLU A 225 13.30 7.27 -20.90
CA GLU A 225 11.92 7.48 -20.54
C GLU A 225 11.13 7.66 -21.84
N TYR A 226 9.92 7.13 -21.86
CA TYR A 226 8.99 7.22 -22.98
C TYR A 226 7.71 7.89 -22.51
N ASP A 227 7.09 8.68 -23.39
CA ASP A 227 5.83 9.34 -23.10
C ASP A 227 4.66 8.35 -23.15
N LEU A 228 3.61 8.58 -22.36
CA LEU A 228 2.44 7.69 -22.34
C LEU A 228 1.68 7.70 -23.66
N GLU A 229 1.78 8.79 -24.43
CA GLU A 229 1.14 8.93 -25.75
C GLU A 229 1.67 7.90 -26.76
N ASP A 230 2.93 7.47 -26.63
CA ASP A 230 3.53 6.45 -27.50
C ASP A 230 2.92 5.04 -27.26
N PHE A 231 2.13 4.88 -26.19
CA PHE A 231 1.55 3.60 -25.75
C PHE A 231 0.01 3.58 -25.78
N GLN A 232 -0.65 4.48 -26.52
CA GLN A 232 -2.13 4.54 -26.58
C GLN A 232 -2.81 3.24 -27.04
N ASP A 233 -2.13 2.40 -27.82
CA ASP A 233 -2.59 1.09 -28.28
C ASP A 233 -1.97 -0.08 -27.51
N TYR A 234 -1.37 0.19 -26.35
CA TYR A 234 -0.76 -0.82 -25.50
C TYR A 234 -1.81 -1.79 -24.96
N THR A 235 -1.55 -3.08 -25.14
CA THR A 235 -2.23 -4.16 -24.44
C THR A 235 -1.20 -5.07 -23.79
N PRO A 236 -1.48 -5.67 -22.62
CA PRO A 236 -0.57 -6.64 -22.01
C PRO A 236 -0.24 -7.85 -22.90
N GLU A 237 -1.06 -8.12 -23.93
CA GLU A 237 -0.79 -9.19 -24.91
C GLU A 237 0.14 -8.73 -26.04
N SER A 238 0.18 -7.43 -26.35
CA SER A 238 1.03 -6.83 -27.39
C SER A 238 2.36 -6.30 -26.86
N ASP A 239 2.65 -6.47 -25.58
CA ASP A 239 3.93 -6.05 -24.96
C ASP A 239 5.12 -6.80 -25.59
N GLU A 240 5.81 -6.15 -26.52
CA GLU A 240 6.95 -6.72 -27.23
C GLU A 240 8.12 -7.00 -26.30
N LEU A 241 8.33 -6.16 -25.27
CA LEU A 241 9.42 -6.32 -24.31
C LEU A 241 9.20 -7.57 -23.46
N GLU A 242 7.96 -7.81 -23.02
CA GLU A 242 7.62 -9.03 -22.29
C GLU A 242 7.76 -10.27 -23.17
N GLN A 243 7.42 -10.19 -24.45
CA GLN A 243 7.56 -11.31 -25.38
C GLN A 243 9.03 -11.68 -25.62
N ILE A 244 9.88 -10.68 -25.85
CA ILE A 244 11.29 -10.85 -26.23
C ILE A 244 12.19 -11.08 -25.00
N ALA A 245 12.10 -10.20 -24.00
CA ALA A 245 12.98 -10.20 -22.83
C ALA A 245 12.38 -10.92 -21.61
N GLY A 246 11.06 -11.13 -21.59
CA GLY A 246 10.37 -11.72 -20.43
C GLY A 246 10.12 -10.72 -19.30
N THR A 247 10.31 -9.43 -19.54
CA THR A 247 10.09 -8.33 -18.59
C THR A 247 9.10 -7.34 -19.20
N PRO A 248 8.03 -6.94 -18.49
CA PRO A 248 7.05 -5.99 -19.03
C PRO A 248 7.59 -4.56 -18.99
N TYR A 249 6.99 -3.66 -19.78
CA TYR A 249 7.17 -2.23 -19.57
C TYR A 249 6.67 -1.81 -18.17
N LEU A 250 7.35 -0.85 -17.57
CA LEU A 250 7.00 -0.31 -16.25
C LEU A 250 6.54 1.15 -16.40
N LEU A 251 5.45 1.51 -15.73
CA LEU A 251 5.10 2.88 -15.45
C LEU A 251 5.97 3.38 -14.28
N ARG A 252 6.62 4.53 -14.46
CA ARG A 252 7.26 5.30 -13.40
C ARG A 252 6.38 6.50 -13.10
N LEU A 253 5.79 6.51 -11.90
CA LEU A 253 4.95 7.59 -11.42
C LEU A 253 5.69 8.34 -10.31
N ARG A 254 5.82 9.66 -10.46
CA ARG A 254 6.34 10.55 -9.42
C ARG A 254 5.20 11.39 -8.89
N VAL A 255 5.01 11.37 -7.57
CA VAL A 255 4.02 12.15 -6.85
C VAL A 255 4.75 13.11 -5.94
N SER A 256 4.40 14.39 -5.99
CA SER A 256 4.92 15.43 -5.11
C SER A 256 3.80 16.01 -4.26
N ASP A 257 4.16 16.55 -3.10
CA ASP A 257 3.26 17.34 -2.27
C ASP A 257 3.68 18.81 -2.19
N ASP A 258 2.87 19.63 -1.51
CA ASP A 258 3.15 21.05 -1.24
C ASP A 258 4.37 21.28 -0.33
N GLU A 259 4.70 20.31 0.53
CA GLU A 259 5.91 20.35 1.35
C GLU A 259 7.20 20.01 0.54
N GLY A 260 7.08 19.70 -0.75
CA GLY A 260 8.19 19.33 -1.63
C GLY A 260 8.75 17.94 -1.35
N ARG A 261 8.00 17.09 -0.63
CA ARG A 261 8.29 15.66 -0.54
C ARG A 261 7.92 15.01 -1.86
N GLU A 262 8.74 14.06 -2.26
CA GLU A 262 8.58 13.35 -3.51
C GLU A 262 8.54 11.85 -3.24
N LEU A 263 7.63 11.20 -3.94
CA LEU A 263 7.42 9.78 -3.93
C LEU A 263 7.54 9.26 -5.35
N GLN A 264 8.31 8.19 -5.55
CA GLN A 264 8.44 7.54 -6.84
C GLN A 264 7.99 6.10 -6.71
N VAL A 265 7.07 5.68 -7.58
CA VAL A 265 6.56 4.31 -7.65
C VAL A 265 6.78 3.78 -9.05
N HIS A 266 7.24 2.53 -9.12
CA HIS A 266 7.28 1.76 -10.36
C HIS A 266 6.20 0.69 -10.28
N ALA A 267 5.40 0.58 -11.32
CA ALA A 267 4.39 -0.46 -11.47
C ALA A 267 4.42 -1.02 -12.89
N ARG A 268 4.04 -2.28 -13.08
CA ARG A 268 3.83 -2.82 -14.43
C ARG A 268 2.83 -1.95 -15.21
N LEU A 269 3.15 -1.57 -16.45
CA LEU A 269 2.26 -0.79 -17.31
C LEU A 269 0.94 -1.54 -17.55
N LEU A 270 -0.17 -0.83 -17.40
CA LEU A 270 -1.52 -1.32 -17.65
C LEU A 270 -2.28 -0.31 -18.52
N GLU A 271 -3.26 -0.79 -19.29
CA GLU A 271 -4.11 0.04 -20.14
C GLU A 271 -4.83 1.14 -19.33
N GLU A 272 -5.21 0.85 -18.09
CA GLU A 272 -5.87 1.80 -17.19
C GLU A 272 -4.97 2.99 -16.77
N TYR A 273 -3.65 2.87 -16.91
CA TYR A 273 -2.71 3.93 -16.55
C TYR A 273 -2.49 4.94 -17.68
N LEU A 274 -2.91 4.63 -18.92
CA LEU A 274 -2.67 5.49 -20.08
C LEU A 274 -3.38 6.85 -20.00
N GLY A 275 -4.40 6.96 -19.13
CA GLY A 275 -5.12 8.21 -18.89
C GLY A 275 -4.52 9.09 -17.79
N ILE A 276 -3.36 8.73 -17.21
CA ILE A 276 -2.72 9.55 -16.17
C ILE A 276 -2.03 10.74 -16.81
N GLU A 277 -2.33 11.94 -16.32
CA GLU A 277 -1.68 13.18 -16.75
C GLU A 277 -0.97 13.85 -15.57
N GLN A 278 0.04 14.66 -15.87
CA GLN A 278 0.71 15.51 -14.89
C GLN A 278 -0.29 16.51 -14.28
N GLY A 279 -0.14 16.77 -12.98
CA GLY A 279 -1.02 17.64 -12.21
C GLY A 279 -2.28 16.96 -11.64
N MET A 280 -2.57 15.73 -12.02
CA MET A 280 -3.70 14.98 -11.45
C MET A 280 -3.51 14.79 -9.93
N PRO A 281 -4.58 14.92 -9.13
CA PRO A 281 -4.54 14.60 -7.70
C PRO A 281 -4.21 13.12 -7.50
N ALA A 282 -3.39 12.81 -6.52
CA ALA A 282 -3.00 11.45 -6.17
C ALA A 282 -3.00 11.26 -4.66
N SER A 283 -3.41 10.08 -4.20
CA SER A 283 -3.39 9.73 -2.78
C SER A 283 -2.79 8.34 -2.55
N ALA A 284 -2.08 8.17 -1.43
CA ALA A 284 -1.51 6.89 -1.02
C ALA A 284 -1.47 6.78 0.50
N ILE A 285 -1.39 5.56 1.02
CA ILE A 285 -1.16 5.33 2.45
C ILE A 285 0.33 5.05 2.68
N LEU A 286 0.93 5.84 3.57
CA LEU A 286 2.30 5.66 4.01
C LEU A 286 2.29 4.99 5.39
N LEU A 287 3.12 3.97 5.55
CA LEU A 287 3.41 3.36 6.84
C LEU A 287 4.81 3.76 7.29
N SER A 288 4.95 4.18 8.53
CA SER A 288 6.20 4.64 9.13
C SER A 288 6.43 4.00 10.49
N THR A 289 7.68 3.74 10.84
CA THR A 289 8.02 3.33 12.22
C THR A 289 8.08 4.54 13.17
N SER A 290 8.07 5.76 12.63
CA SER A 290 8.12 6.99 13.41
C SER A 290 6.88 7.84 13.20
N GLN A 291 6.32 8.41 14.28
CA GLN A 291 5.17 9.31 14.21
C GLN A 291 5.45 10.57 13.37
N SER A 292 6.71 11.00 13.28
CA SER A 292 7.11 12.14 12.45
C SER A 292 7.33 11.79 10.98
N PHE A 293 7.10 10.53 10.58
CA PHE A 293 7.38 10.03 9.23
C PHE A 293 8.84 10.22 8.76
N SER A 294 9.77 10.33 9.73
CA SER A 294 11.21 10.39 9.43
C SER A 294 11.78 9.08 8.88
N SER A 295 11.12 7.95 9.15
CA SER A 295 11.52 6.62 8.66
C SER A 295 10.32 5.89 8.08
N LEU A 296 10.23 5.90 6.75
CA LEU A 296 9.19 5.20 6.02
C LEU A 296 9.46 3.70 6.02
N ALA A 297 8.46 2.92 6.41
CA ALA A 297 8.50 1.47 6.48
C ALA A 297 7.93 0.83 5.21
N ALA A 298 6.76 1.30 4.76
CA ALA A 298 6.07 0.80 3.60
C ALA A 298 5.18 1.86 2.95
N LEU A 299 4.81 1.61 1.70
CA LEU A 299 4.01 2.49 0.85
C LEU A 299 3.00 1.61 0.09
N THR A 300 1.72 1.98 0.13
CA THR A 300 0.70 1.32 -0.69
C THR A 300 0.75 1.76 -2.16
N ASP A 301 -0.08 1.13 -2.96
CA ASP A 301 -0.56 1.63 -4.24
C ASP A 301 -1.05 3.08 -4.16
N ILE A 302 -0.88 3.81 -5.26
CA ILE A 302 -1.30 5.20 -5.40
C ILE A 302 -2.67 5.23 -6.09
N TYR A 303 -3.66 5.81 -5.44
CA TYR A 303 -4.98 6.03 -5.99
C TYR A 303 -5.06 7.39 -6.70
N ILE A 304 -5.52 7.39 -7.96
CA ILE A 304 -5.74 8.60 -8.76
C ILE A 304 -7.25 8.74 -9.02
N PRO A 305 -7.96 9.56 -8.24
CA PRO A 305 -9.42 9.59 -8.24
C PRO A 305 -10.06 10.19 -9.50
N ASP A 306 -9.34 11.00 -10.27
CA ASP A 306 -9.89 11.61 -11.48
C ASP A 306 -10.17 10.58 -12.58
N ILE A 307 -9.36 9.52 -12.63
CA ILE A 307 -9.53 8.39 -13.54
C ILE A 307 -10.03 7.12 -12.83
N GLY A 308 -9.96 7.08 -11.50
CA GLY A 308 -10.39 5.94 -10.68
C GLY A 308 -9.49 4.72 -10.82
N CYS A 309 -8.17 4.93 -10.92
CA CYS A 309 -7.19 3.85 -11.04
C CYS A 309 -6.29 3.74 -9.81
N PHE A 310 -5.76 2.53 -9.59
CA PHE A 310 -4.82 2.23 -8.51
C PHE A 310 -3.48 1.82 -9.13
N VAL A 311 -2.46 2.65 -8.94
CA VAL A 311 -1.14 2.45 -9.50
C VAL A 311 -0.28 1.65 -8.53
N GLY A 312 -0.08 0.38 -8.83
CA GLY A 312 0.79 -0.51 -8.07
C GLY A 312 0.95 -1.91 -8.66
N ASP A 313 1.96 -2.63 -8.19
CA ASP A 313 2.20 -4.03 -8.58
C ASP A 313 1.29 -5.01 -7.81
N TYR A 314 0.90 -4.64 -6.59
CA TYR A 314 0.13 -5.47 -5.69
C TYR A 314 -0.92 -4.62 -4.98
N PRO A 315 -2.20 -5.02 -4.97
CA PRO A 315 -3.27 -4.21 -4.39
C PRO A 315 -3.26 -4.33 -2.87
N TYR A 316 -2.67 -3.35 -2.19
CA TYR A 316 -2.73 -3.19 -0.74
C TYR A 316 -3.93 -2.35 -0.32
N LEU A 317 -4.40 -1.41 -1.16
CA LEU A 317 -5.59 -0.63 -0.85
C LEU A 317 -6.87 -1.41 -1.17
N ASN A 318 -7.91 -1.14 -0.41
CA ASN A 318 -9.27 -1.56 -0.70
C ASN A 318 -9.95 -0.52 -1.60
N PRO A 319 -10.19 -0.80 -2.89
CA PRO A 319 -10.75 0.20 -3.80
C PRO A 319 -12.10 0.71 -3.35
N THR A 320 -12.94 -0.15 -2.78
CA THR A 320 -14.31 0.22 -2.39
C THR A 320 -14.30 1.22 -1.24
N GLU A 321 -13.51 0.93 -0.19
CA GLU A 321 -13.42 1.81 0.98
C GLU A 321 -12.64 3.09 0.66
N THR A 322 -11.60 3.00 -0.18
CA THR A 322 -10.83 4.18 -0.63
C THR A 322 -11.71 5.12 -1.45
N GLU A 323 -12.48 4.60 -2.41
CA GLU A 323 -13.42 5.39 -3.19
C GLU A 323 -14.54 5.99 -2.33
N ALA A 324 -15.06 5.22 -1.37
CA ALA A 324 -16.05 5.68 -0.41
C ALA A 324 -15.52 6.83 0.45
N LEU A 325 -14.29 6.73 0.96
CA LEU A 325 -13.64 7.77 1.77
C LEU A 325 -13.65 9.12 1.03
N PHE A 326 -13.22 9.15 -0.22
CA PHE A 326 -13.21 10.38 -1.03
C PHE A 326 -14.60 10.82 -1.52
N ALA A 327 -15.58 9.93 -1.55
CA ALA A 327 -16.94 10.25 -1.92
C ALA A 327 -17.74 10.84 -0.75
N GLU A 328 -17.42 10.43 0.48
CA GLU A 328 -18.10 10.85 1.71
C GLU A 328 -17.50 12.14 2.30
N ASP A 329 -16.19 12.35 2.18
CA ASP A 329 -15.50 13.50 2.74
C ASP A 329 -15.17 14.58 1.67
N ASP A 330 -16.09 15.54 1.50
CA ASP A 330 -15.94 16.70 0.61
C ASP A 330 -14.72 17.58 1.02
N ASP A 331 -14.34 17.61 2.30
CA ASP A 331 -13.21 18.40 2.79
C ASP A 331 -11.88 17.75 2.37
N LEU A 332 -11.78 16.42 2.50
CA LEU A 332 -10.63 15.65 2.02
C LEU A 332 -10.45 15.80 0.51
N TRP A 333 -11.55 15.72 -0.24
CA TRP A 333 -11.55 15.99 -1.68
C TRP A 333 -11.08 17.40 -2.01
N GLY A 334 -11.55 18.40 -1.27
CA GLY A 334 -11.13 19.79 -1.41
C GLY A 334 -9.63 20.00 -1.12
N MET A 335 -9.11 19.35 -0.07
CA MET A 335 -7.68 19.37 0.26
C MET A 335 -6.85 18.77 -0.88
N LEU A 336 -7.26 17.60 -1.38
CA LEU A 336 -6.58 16.93 -2.48
C LEU A 336 -6.59 17.78 -3.76
N GLN A 337 -7.72 18.40 -4.11
CA GLN A 337 -7.80 19.30 -5.27
C GLN A 337 -6.95 20.56 -5.09
N SER A 338 -6.87 21.10 -3.87
CA SER A 338 -6.04 22.28 -3.60
C SER A 338 -4.55 22.04 -3.86
N GLN A 339 -4.08 20.79 -3.74
CA GLN A 339 -2.71 20.40 -4.07
C GLN A 339 -2.39 20.51 -5.57
N SER A 340 -3.39 20.35 -6.44
CA SER A 340 -3.23 20.40 -7.90
C SER A 340 -3.03 21.83 -8.43
N TYR A 341 -3.65 22.83 -7.81
CA TYR A 341 -3.65 24.22 -8.32
C TYR A 341 -2.47 25.09 -7.87
N GLY A 342 -1.60 24.59 -6.98
CA GLY A 342 -0.58 25.39 -6.29
C GLY A 342 0.50 26.03 -7.17
N ASP A 343 0.84 25.41 -8.31
CA ASP A 343 2.03 25.83 -9.09
C ASP A 343 1.77 26.94 -10.13
N ILE A 344 0.51 27.18 -10.51
CA ILE A 344 0.20 28.14 -11.58
C ILE A 344 0.19 29.60 -11.06
N ALA A 345 0.00 29.81 -9.75
CA ALA A 345 -0.20 31.15 -9.20
C ALA A 345 1.08 31.96 -8.94
N ASP A 346 2.27 31.34 -8.86
CA ASP A 346 3.51 32.04 -8.47
C ASP A 346 4.43 32.44 -9.66
N GLY A 347 4.02 32.12 -10.90
CA GLY A 347 4.76 32.46 -12.13
C GLY A 347 4.50 33.85 -12.71
N GLY A 348 3.53 34.61 -12.17
CA GLY A 348 3.00 35.85 -12.78
C GLY A 348 3.60 37.16 -12.29
N GLY A 349 4.73 37.13 -11.58
CA GLY A 349 5.33 38.31 -10.93
C GLY A 349 6.31 39.12 -11.79
N ARG A 350 6.05 39.31 -13.09
CA ARG A 350 6.74 40.33 -13.90
C ARG A 350 5.83 40.81 -15.04
N ASP A 351 5.14 41.92 -14.81
CA ASP A 351 5.19 42.99 -15.82
C ASP A 351 5.17 44.38 -15.15
N PRO A 352 6.19 45.23 -15.42
CA PRO A 352 6.28 46.57 -14.89
C PRO A 352 5.48 47.53 -15.77
N GLY A 353 4.27 47.84 -15.33
CA GLY A 353 3.68 49.15 -15.56
C GLY A 353 2.79 49.34 -16.80
N ASN A 354 1.80 50.20 -16.56
CA ASN A 354 1.19 51.09 -17.53
C ASN A 354 0.19 50.47 -18.52
N SER A 355 -1.10 50.53 -18.19
CA SER A 355 -2.10 51.09 -19.10
C SER A 355 -3.44 51.26 -18.41
N ASP A 356 -3.90 52.50 -18.45
CA ASP A 356 -5.15 52.99 -17.91
C ASP A 356 -6.24 52.55 -18.90
N GLY A 357 -6.77 51.35 -18.71
CA GLY A 357 -7.82 50.76 -19.53
C GLY A 357 -9.05 50.49 -18.68
N GLU A 358 -10.10 51.28 -18.93
CA GLU A 358 -11.47 51.14 -18.42
C GLU A 358 -11.98 49.71 -18.69
N ILE A 359 -12.32 48.96 -17.61
CA ILE A 359 -12.81 47.58 -17.67
C ILE A 359 -14.31 47.59 -17.44
N ASP A 360 -15.05 47.14 -18.46
CA ASP A 360 -16.47 46.79 -18.39
C ASP A 360 -16.69 45.54 -17.52
N ASP A 361 -17.67 45.63 -16.64
CA ASP A 361 -18.14 44.56 -15.75
C ASP A 361 -18.60 43.33 -16.55
N PHE A 362 -17.75 42.32 -16.69
CA PHE A 362 -18.14 40.99 -17.17
C PHE A 362 -18.09 40.01 -16.00
N GLU A 363 -19.25 39.71 -15.41
CA GLU A 363 -19.45 38.59 -14.47
C GLU A 363 -19.33 37.25 -15.23
N PRO A 364 -18.35 36.39 -14.91
CA PRO A 364 -18.34 35.03 -15.45
C PRO A 364 -19.27 34.13 -14.63
N ASP A 365 -20.28 33.56 -15.29
CA ASP A 365 -21.21 32.56 -14.77
C ASP A 365 -20.49 31.25 -14.36
N THR A 366 -19.99 31.22 -13.13
CA THR A 366 -19.22 30.10 -12.53
C THR A 366 -20.08 28.92 -12.07
N GLU A 367 -21.40 28.93 -12.27
CA GLU A 367 -22.28 27.82 -11.88
C GLU A 367 -22.30 26.66 -12.89
N SER A 368 -21.92 26.89 -14.15
CA SER A 368 -22.10 25.90 -15.23
C SER A 368 -21.14 24.71 -15.15
N GLU A 369 -19.93 24.91 -14.64
CA GLU A 369 -18.85 23.91 -14.71
C GLU A 369 -18.86 22.96 -13.50
N LYS A 370 -19.30 23.45 -12.32
CA LYS A 370 -19.45 22.62 -11.11
C LYS A 370 -20.53 21.53 -11.24
N VAL A 371 -21.52 21.73 -12.11
CA VAL A 371 -22.63 20.77 -12.30
C VAL A 371 -22.23 19.60 -13.21
N LEU A 372 -21.25 19.78 -14.11
CA LEU A 372 -20.88 18.76 -15.08
C LEU A 372 -19.95 17.69 -14.48
N VAL A 373 -19.06 18.07 -13.57
CA VAL A 373 -18.21 17.12 -12.81
C VAL A 373 -19.05 16.25 -11.87
N ARG A 374 -20.07 16.80 -11.20
CA ARG A 374 -20.98 16.03 -10.33
C ARG A 374 -21.88 15.04 -11.08
N ARG A 375 -22.22 15.29 -12.35
CA ARG A 375 -23.10 14.40 -13.13
C ARG A 375 -22.40 13.15 -13.70
N ARG A 376 -21.07 13.14 -13.83
CA ARG A 376 -20.33 11.94 -14.25
C ARG A 376 -20.20 10.89 -13.14
N ARG A 377 -20.22 11.30 -11.87
CA ARG A 377 -20.10 10.40 -10.69
C ARG A 377 -21.36 9.61 -10.32
N ARG A 378 -22.56 9.99 -10.79
CA ARG A 378 -23.82 9.29 -10.44
C ARG A 378 -24.25 8.20 -11.44
N ARG A 379 -23.43 7.87 -12.44
CA ARG A 379 -23.81 6.96 -13.54
C ARG A 379 -22.91 5.73 -13.71
N ARG A 380 -21.98 5.46 -12.80
CA ARG A 380 -21.27 4.19 -12.75
C ARG A 380 -21.71 3.41 -11.53
#